data_AF-A0A4U8YUV7-F1
#
_entry.id   AF-A0A4U8YUV7-F1
#
_cell.length_a   1.000
_cell.length_b   1.000
_cell.length_c   1.000
_cell.angle_alpha   90.00
_cell.angle_beta   90.00
_cell.angle_gamma   90.00
#
_symmetry.space_group_name_H-M   'P 1'
#
loop_
_entity.id
_entity.type
_entity.pdbx_description
1 polymer ?
#
loop_
_entity_poly.entity_id
_entity_poly.type
_entity_poly.pdbx_seq_one_letter_code
_entity_poly.pdbx_strand_id
1 'polypeptide(L)'
;MFLHKTLPIHEVRVENPDPVFAEKLLEQYGGATGELSAALTYLTQSYHTDDPAIRDMLQDIGTEELGHLEMIALLIEQHTKRASGGFAGQGLSKHALRHSRSWPASCRFEGHNLGFALCQRRRSRGA
;
A
#
# COMPACT_ATOMS: atom_id res chain seq x y z
N MET A 1 13.88 -16.86 -8.62
CA MET A 1 14.62 -15.65 -9.08
C MET A 1 13.59 -14.55 -9.28
N PHE A 2 13.85 -13.33 -8.82
CA PHE A 2 12.96 -12.19 -9.06
C PHE A 2 13.42 -11.38 -10.26
N LEU A 3 12.47 -10.82 -10.99
CA LEU A 3 12.70 -9.85 -12.06
C LEU A 3 11.85 -8.63 -11.78
N HIS A 4 12.44 -7.45 -11.85
CA HIS A 4 11.72 -6.19 -11.69
C HIS A 4 11.54 -5.54 -13.07
N LYS A 5 10.29 -5.15 -13.37
CA LYS A 5 9.98 -4.28 -14.50
C LYS A 5 9.62 -2.92 -13.91
N THR A 6 10.16 -1.85 -14.46
CA THR A 6 10.00 -0.48 -13.94
C THR A 6 8.55 0.04 -14.00
N LEU A 7 7.68 -0.58 -14.78
CA LEU A 7 6.28 -0.17 -14.88
C LEU A 7 5.48 -0.81 -13.75
N PRO A 8 4.72 -0.02 -12.97
CA PRO A 8 3.85 -0.56 -11.92
C PRO A 8 2.67 -1.31 -12.54
N ILE A 9 2.04 -2.19 -11.74
CA ILE A 9 0.85 -2.97 -12.15
C ILE A 9 -0.28 -2.04 -12.65
N HIS A 10 -0.48 -0.92 -11.94
CA HIS A 10 -1.43 0.12 -12.32
C HIS A 10 -0.83 1.52 -12.20
N GLU A 11 -1.31 2.43 -13.06
CA GLU A 11 -0.88 3.82 -13.02
C GLU A 11 -1.39 4.48 -11.73
N VAL A 12 -0.45 4.98 -10.93
CA VAL A 12 -0.74 5.73 -9.70
C VAL A 12 -0.68 7.22 -10.00
N ARG A 13 -1.78 7.95 -9.76
CA ARG A 13 -1.83 9.41 -9.94
C ARG A 13 -2.57 10.10 -8.79
N VAL A 14 -1.86 10.96 -8.09
CA VAL A 14 -2.38 11.81 -7.02
C VAL A 14 -2.57 13.25 -7.52
N GLU A 15 -3.81 13.74 -7.51
CA GLU A 15 -4.14 15.13 -7.86
C GLU A 15 -3.82 16.09 -6.71
N ASN A 16 -4.21 15.75 -5.48
CA ASN A 16 -4.06 16.57 -4.29
C ASN A 16 -3.15 15.88 -3.27
N PRO A 17 -1.88 16.31 -3.16
CA PRO A 17 -0.94 15.76 -2.18
C PRO A 17 -1.40 16.01 -0.74
N ASP A 18 -1.25 15.00 0.12
CA ASP A 18 -1.65 15.04 1.52
C ASP A 18 -0.64 14.22 2.35
N PRO A 19 0.30 14.87 3.04
CA PRO A 19 1.32 14.19 3.84
C PRO A 19 0.75 13.45 5.06
N VAL A 20 -0.41 13.87 5.57
CA VAL A 20 -1.08 13.17 6.69
C VAL A 20 -1.71 11.87 6.19
N PHE A 21 -2.19 11.84 4.95
CA PHE A 21 -2.63 10.60 4.32
C PHE A 21 -1.45 9.68 4.00
N ALA A 22 -0.32 10.23 3.53
CA ALA A 22 0.91 9.46 3.31
C ALA A 22 1.38 8.75 4.59
N GLU A 23 1.24 9.43 5.74
CA GLU A 23 1.53 8.82 7.03
C GLU A 23 0.65 7.57 7.23
N LYS A 24 -0.65 7.62 6.98
CA LYS A 24 -1.53 6.43 7.12
C LYS A 24 -1.20 5.30 6.15
N LEU A 25 -0.72 5.63 4.94
CA LEU A 25 -0.31 4.63 3.95
C LEU A 25 0.89 3.80 4.41
N LEU A 26 1.70 4.28 5.36
CA LEU A 26 2.81 3.49 5.91
C LEU A 26 2.34 2.24 6.66
N GLU A 27 1.16 2.27 7.28
CA GLU A 27 0.57 1.06 7.89
C GLU A 27 0.22 0.02 6.83
N GLN A 28 -0.22 0.43 5.63
CA GLN A 28 -0.43 -0.52 4.53
C GLN A 28 0.88 -0.93 3.85
N TYR A 29 1.91 -0.09 3.87
CA TYR A 29 3.22 -0.43 3.32
C TYR A 29 3.94 -1.47 4.20
N GLY A 30 4.18 -1.15 5.47
CA GLY A 30 5.02 -1.96 6.37
C GLY A 30 4.40 -2.25 7.73
N GLY A 31 3.10 -1.99 7.91
CA GLY A 31 2.38 -2.32 9.13
C GLY A 31 2.13 -3.82 9.30
N ALA A 32 1.52 -4.18 10.44
CA ALA A 32 1.30 -5.59 10.80
C ALA A 32 0.39 -6.32 9.80
N THR A 33 -0.57 -5.58 9.21
CA THR A 33 -1.48 -6.09 8.17
C THR A 33 -1.19 -5.46 6.80
N GLY A 34 0.04 -4.97 6.59
CA GLY A 34 0.46 -4.35 5.34
C GLY A 34 0.91 -5.34 4.27
N GLU A 35 1.10 -4.85 3.05
CA GLU A 35 1.46 -5.67 1.87
C GLU A 35 2.81 -6.34 2.03
N LEU A 36 3.78 -5.69 2.71
CA LEU A 36 5.07 -6.33 2.99
C LEU A 36 4.90 -7.57 3.87
N SER A 37 4.04 -7.49 4.89
CA SER A 37 3.75 -8.60 5.78
C SER A 37 3.05 -9.73 5.04
N ALA A 38 2.08 -9.41 4.17
CA ALA A 38 1.40 -10.39 3.31
C ALA A 38 2.37 -11.08 2.34
N ALA A 39 3.14 -10.31 1.57
CA ALA A 39 4.12 -10.81 0.61
C ALA A 39 5.12 -11.77 1.25
N LEU A 40 5.73 -11.37 2.37
CA LEU A 40 6.71 -12.20 3.08
C LEU A 40 6.07 -13.44 3.69
N THR A 41 4.82 -13.35 4.14
CA THR A 41 4.09 -14.49 4.69
C THR A 41 3.86 -15.54 3.60
N TYR A 42 3.29 -15.17 2.45
CA TYR A 42 3.00 -16.11 1.37
C TYR A 42 4.27 -16.69 0.75
N LEU A 43 5.30 -15.85 0.53
CA LEU A 43 6.59 -16.32 0.03
C LEU A 43 7.23 -17.32 0.99
N THR A 44 7.24 -17.04 2.30
CA THR A 44 7.80 -17.96 3.29
C THR A 44 7.01 -19.26 3.34
N GLN A 45 5.67 -19.21 3.35
CA GLN A 45 4.81 -20.39 3.34
C GLN A 45 5.04 -21.26 2.08
N SER A 46 5.31 -20.64 0.93
CA SER A 46 5.57 -21.37 -0.32
C SER A 46 6.79 -22.30 -0.25
N TYR A 47 7.78 -21.98 0.59
CA TYR A 47 8.97 -22.83 0.79
C TYR A 47 8.79 -23.90 1.86
N HIS A 48 7.69 -23.87 2.62
CA HIS A 48 7.36 -24.84 3.66
C HIS A 48 6.27 -25.83 3.24
N THR A 49 5.76 -25.74 2.01
CA THR A 49 4.78 -26.69 1.47
C THR A 49 5.43 -27.67 0.50
N ASP A 50 5.02 -28.94 0.58
CA ASP A 50 5.44 -30.01 -0.33
C ASP A 50 4.53 -30.12 -1.56
N ASP A 51 3.32 -29.54 -1.51
CA ASP A 51 2.38 -29.55 -2.63
C ASP A 51 2.81 -28.51 -3.69
N PRO A 52 3.14 -28.95 -4.92
CA PRO A 52 3.64 -28.05 -5.96
C PRO A 52 2.59 -27.03 -6.43
N ALA A 53 1.30 -27.37 -6.43
CA ALA A 53 0.24 -26.46 -6.88
C ALA A 53 -0.01 -25.36 -5.84
N ILE A 54 0.01 -25.72 -4.55
CA ILE A 54 -0.11 -24.74 -3.46
C ILE A 54 1.13 -23.84 -3.43
N ARG A 55 2.33 -24.40 -3.63
CA ARG A 55 3.56 -23.62 -3.71
C ARG A 55 3.48 -22.56 -4.81
N ASP A 56 3.07 -22.96 -6.00
CA ASP A 56 2.94 -22.07 -7.17
C ASP A 56 1.96 -20.93 -6.87
N MET A 57 0.76 -21.27 -6.38
CA MET A 57 -0.26 -20.29 -5.98
C MET A 57 0.25 -19.29 -4.92
N LEU A 58 0.98 -19.75 -3.90
CA LEU A 58 1.53 -18.87 -2.87
C LEU A 58 2.63 -17.96 -3.41
N GLN A 59 3.42 -18.43 -4.38
CA GLN A 59 4.45 -17.61 -5.03
C GLN A 59 3.83 -16.56 -5.96
N ASP A 60 2.75 -16.91 -6.66
CA ASP A 60 1.98 -15.97 -7.48
C ASP A 60 1.40 -14.84 -6.61
N ILE A 61 0.67 -15.19 -5.54
CA ILE A 61 0.09 -14.21 -4.62
C ILE A 61 1.19 -13.38 -3.97
N GLY A 62 2.23 -14.02 -3.41
CA GLY A 62 3.34 -13.31 -2.76
C GLY A 62 4.07 -12.34 -3.70
N THR A 63 4.13 -12.64 -4.99
CA THR A 63 4.72 -11.75 -6.01
C THR A 63 3.78 -10.61 -6.39
N GLU A 64 2.46 -10.85 -6.44
CA GLU A 64 1.45 -9.80 -6.64
C GLU A 64 1.50 -8.76 -5.50
N GLU A 65 1.61 -9.20 -4.25
CA GLU A 65 1.70 -8.31 -3.08
C GLU A 65 2.95 -7.42 -3.10
N LEU A 66 4.05 -7.87 -3.70
CA LEU A 66 5.23 -7.02 -3.92
C LEU A 66 4.94 -5.88 -4.92
N GLY A 67 4.08 -6.11 -5.90
CA GLY A 67 3.61 -5.06 -6.80
C GLY A 67 2.62 -4.11 -6.13
N HIS A 68 1.75 -4.60 -5.24
CA HIS A 68 0.93 -3.73 -4.38
C HIS A 68 1.79 -2.84 -3.49
N LEU A 69 2.84 -3.40 -2.89
CA LEU A 69 3.81 -2.66 -2.10
C LEU A 69 4.47 -1.52 -2.90
N GLU A 70 4.85 -1.78 -4.16
CA GLU A 70 5.39 -0.75 -5.07
C GLU A 70 4.38 0.37 -5.33
N MET A 71 3.10 0.04 -5.58
CA MET A 71 2.05 1.05 -5.77
C MET A 71 1.85 1.93 -4.54
N ILE A 72 1.90 1.36 -3.33
CA ILE A 72 1.79 2.12 -2.08
C ILE A 72 3.01 3.04 -1.90
N ALA A 73 4.23 2.57 -2.23
CA ALA A 73 5.42 3.43 -2.22
C ALA A 73 5.25 4.64 -3.17
N LEU A 74 4.76 4.42 -4.39
CA LEU A 74 4.49 5.49 -5.35
C LEU A 74 3.43 6.47 -4.84
N LEU A 75 2.38 5.99 -4.16
CA LEU A 75 1.38 6.86 -3.52
C LEU A 75 2.02 7.73 -2.44
N ILE A 76 2.77 7.13 -1.52
CA ILE A 76 3.49 7.84 -0.45
C ILE A 76 4.43 8.89 -1.04
N GLU A 77 5.18 8.53 -2.06
CA GLU A 77 6.07 9.43 -2.78
C GLU A 77 5.30 10.64 -3.34
N GLN A 78 4.21 10.42 -4.07
CA GLN A 78 3.43 11.49 -4.68
C GLN A 78 2.77 12.41 -3.65
N HIS A 79 2.29 11.86 -2.53
CA HIS A 79 1.70 12.65 -1.44
C HIS A 79 2.73 13.50 -0.69
N THR A 80 4.02 13.13 -0.72
CA THR A 80 5.06 13.80 0.09
C THR A 80 6.04 14.64 -0.70
N LYS A 81 6.39 14.27 -1.93
CA LYS A 81 7.26 15.08 -2.81
C LYS A 81 6.64 16.42 -3.18
N ARG A 82 5.31 16.48 -3.26
CA ARG A 82 4.57 17.70 -3.62
C ARG A 82 4.05 18.49 -2.43
N ALA A 83 4.23 17.99 -1.20
CA ALA A 83 3.92 18.74 0.01
C ALA A 83 5.07 19.72 0.28
N SER A 84 4.75 21.00 0.47
CA SER A 84 5.68 22.13 0.58
C SER A 84 6.69 22.09 1.76
N GLY A 85 6.77 20.99 2.51
CA GLY A 85 7.69 20.79 3.65
C GLY A 85 8.57 19.54 3.57
N GLY A 86 8.50 18.76 2.48
CA GLY A 86 9.26 17.53 2.31
C GLY A 86 8.95 16.42 3.33
N PHE A 87 9.54 15.24 3.12
CA PHE A 87 9.35 14.05 3.97
C PHE A 87 9.91 14.26 5.40
N ALA A 88 11.00 15.03 5.52
CA ALA A 88 11.71 15.24 6.78
C ALA A 88 11.06 16.29 7.70
N GLY A 89 10.34 17.28 7.15
CA GLY A 89 9.81 18.41 7.91
C GLY A 89 8.52 18.11 8.70
N GLN A 90 7.86 16.98 8.43
CA GLN A 90 6.49 16.72 8.92
C GLN A 90 6.37 15.59 9.95
N GLY A 91 7.49 15.13 10.53
CA GLY A 91 7.43 14.33 11.78
C GLY A 91 7.09 12.85 11.60
N LEU A 92 7.55 12.22 10.51
CA LEU A 92 7.47 10.77 10.29
C LEU A 92 8.24 9.91 11.31
N SER A 93 9.07 10.53 12.15
CA SER A 93 9.70 9.88 13.32
C SER A 93 8.70 9.31 14.33
N LYS A 94 7.40 9.66 14.26
CA LYS A 94 6.39 9.22 15.24
C LYS A 94 5.62 7.97 14.83
N HIS A 95 5.81 7.45 13.61
CA HIS A 95 4.99 6.35 13.09
C HIS A 95 5.18 5.03 13.85
N ALA A 96 6.35 4.82 14.47
CA ALA A 96 6.59 3.69 15.37
C ALA A 96 5.75 3.71 16.68
N LEU A 97 4.99 4.78 16.96
CA LEU A 97 4.31 4.98 18.25
C LEU A 97 2.77 5.05 18.17
N ARG A 98 2.13 4.78 17.02
CA ARG A 98 0.70 5.13 16.84
C ARG A 98 -0.18 4.10 16.12
N HIS A 99 -0.11 2.83 16.53
CA HIS A 99 -0.99 1.74 16.03
C HIS A 99 -2.48 1.82 16.46
N SER A 100 -3.11 3.00 16.65
CA SER A 100 -4.47 3.04 17.22
C SER A 100 -5.41 4.17 16.80
N ARG A 101 -5.26 4.81 15.63
CA ARG A 101 -6.29 5.75 15.15
C ARG A 101 -6.87 5.40 13.79
N SER A 102 -8.19 5.32 13.80
CA SER A 102 -9.09 4.96 12.72
C SER A 102 -8.90 5.80 11.46
N TRP A 103 -9.11 5.13 10.34
CA TRP A 103 -9.12 5.67 9.00
C TRP A 103 -10.20 6.77 8.84
N PRO A 104 -9.95 7.83 8.05
CA PRO A 104 -10.98 8.79 7.71
C PRO A 104 -12.02 8.11 6.80
N ALA A 105 -13.31 8.42 7.00
CA ALA A 105 -14.44 7.75 6.35
C ALA A 105 -14.46 7.79 4.80
N SER A 106 -13.56 8.55 4.17
CA SER A 106 -13.42 8.63 2.71
C SER A 106 -12.65 7.47 2.09
N CYS A 107 -11.87 6.73 2.86
CA CYS A 107 -11.10 5.57 2.40
C CYS A 107 -11.32 4.41 3.37
N ARG A 108 -12.23 3.50 3.01
CA ARG A 108 -12.49 2.27 3.75
C ARG A 108 -11.98 1.11 2.91
N PHE A 109 -10.98 0.40 3.43
CA PHE A 109 -10.53 -0.90 2.91
C PHE A 109 -11.24 -1.99 3.71
N GLU A 110 -12.10 -2.77 3.07
CA GLU A 110 -12.75 -3.94 3.67
C GLU A 110 -12.06 -5.21 3.15
N GLY A 111 -11.18 -5.77 3.98
CA GLY A 111 -10.63 -7.12 3.80
C GLY A 111 -9.41 -7.23 2.88
N HIS A 112 -8.67 -8.32 3.07
CA HIS A 112 -7.51 -8.77 2.28
C HIS A 112 -7.85 -9.16 0.83
N ASN A 113 -8.97 -8.68 0.28
CA ASN A 113 -9.34 -8.83 -1.12
C ASN A 113 -9.51 -7.43 -1.68
N LEU A 114 -8.73 -7.11 -2.71
CA LEU A 114 -8.69 -5.79 -3.34
C LEU A 114 -10.02 -5.40 -3.98
N GLY A 115 -10.94 -4.89 -3.16
CA GLY A 115 -11.82 -3.81 -3.59
C GLY A 115 -10.99 -2.54 -3.70
N PHE A 116 -10.28 -2.36 -4.82
CA PHE A 116 -9.58 -1.12 -5.14
C PHE A 116 -10.61 0.02 -5.18
N ALA A 117 -10.80 0.70 -4.05
CA ALA A 117 -11.61 1.91 -3.99
C ALA A 117 -10.81 3.02 -4.66
N LEU A 118 -11.01 3.17 -5.98
CA LEU A 118 -10.75 4.39 -6.71
C LEU A 118 -11.25 5.56 -5.87
N CYS A 119 -10.31 6.38 -5.35
CA CYS A 119 -10.62 7.67 -4.79
C CYS A 119 -11.06 8.59 -5.94
N GLN A 120 -12.26 8.36 -6.48
CA GLN A 120 -12.90 9.21 -7.47
C GLN A 120 -13.98 10.06 -6.80
N ARG A 121 -13.69 11.36 -6.73
CA ARG A 121 -14.64 12.49 -6.73
C ARG A 121 -15.95 12.31 -5.95
N ARG A 122 -16.05 13.03 -4.82
CA ARG A 122 -17.26 13.84 -4.55
C ARG A 122 -16.98 15.30 -4.96
N ARG A 123 -17.11 15.59 -6.26
CA ARG A 123 -17.34 16.98 -6.71
C ARG A 123 -18.84 17.24 -6.66
N SER A 124 -19.20 18.25 -5.87
CA SER A 124 -20.42 19.07 -5.93
C SER A 124 -21.32 18.83 -7.14
N ARG A 125 -22.52 18.27 -6.90
CA ARG A 125 -23.70 18.64 -7.69
C ARG A 125 -24.40 19.76 -6.94
N GLY A 126 -24.30 20.96 -7.49
CA GLY A 126 -25.26 22.01 -7.18
C GLY A 126 -26.65 21.56 -7.64
N ALA A 127 -27.63 21.87 -6.80
CA ALA A 127 -29.01 22.13 -7.14
C ALA A 127 -29.44 23.32 -6.27
#